data_AF-A0A9P6UIW5-F1
#
_entry.id   AF-A0A9P6UIW5-F1
#
_cell.length_a   1.000
_cell.length_b   1.000
_cell.length_c   1.000
_cell.angle_alpha   90.00
_cell.angle_beta   90.00
_cell.angle_gamma   90.00
#
_symmetry.space_group_name_H-M   'P 1'
#
loop_
_entity.id
_entity.type
_entity.pdbx_description
1 polymer ?
#
loop_
_entity_poly.entity_id
_entity_poly.type
_entity_poly.pdbx_seq_one_letter_code
_entity_poly.pdbx_strand_id
1 'polypeptide(L)' 'YFARRYHPEWHLRFTYVLSAAFDSGVAFMVLLAFLIFDLRTKKMVQWWGTNKAHCPLEKMPLIPATPLPAA' A
#
# COMPACT_ATOMS: atom_id res chain seq x y z
N TYR A 1 18.22 -29.29 0.31
CA TYR A 1 17.75 -30.38 -0.58
C TYR A 1 17.22 -31.60 0.18
N PHE A 2 17.85 -32.02 1.29
CA PHE A 2 17.46 -33.20 2.06
C PHE A 2 16.01 -33.15 2.60
N ALA A 3 15.60 -32.08 3.28
CA ALA A 3 14.25 -31.98 3.88
C ALA A 3 13.08 -32.04 2.88
N ARG A 4 13.28 -31.65 1.61
CA ARG A 4 12.25 -31.73 0.55
C ARG A 4 12.09 -33.14 -0.01
N ARG A 5 13.14 -33.98 0.08
CA ARG A 5 13.14 -35.37 -0.39
C ARG A 5 12.43 -36.33 0.57
N TYR A 6 12.56 -36.12 1.87
CA TYR A 6 12.02 -37.02 2.90
C TYR A 6 10.60 -36.67 3.36
N HIS A 7 10.19 -35.40 3.30
CA HIS A 7 8.85 -34.97 3.74
C HIS A 7 8.18 -33.98 2.77
N PRO A 8 7.91 -34.37 1.51
CA PRO A 8 7.31 -33.48 0.51
C PRO A 8 5.94 -32.91 0.93
N GLU A 9 5.14 -33.70 1.64
CA GLU A 9 3.83 -33.31 2.20
C GLU A 9 3.92 -32.16 3.21
N TRP A 10 5.01 -32.08 3.96
CA TRP A 10 5.22 -31.04 4.96
C TRP A 10 5.35 -29.68 4.27
N HIS A 11 6.18 -29.59 3.22
CA HIS A 11 6.34 -28.38 2.41
C HIS A 11 5.02 -27.89 1.82
N LEU A 12 4.20 -28.81 1.32
CA LEU A 12 2.91 -28.48 0.70
C LEU A 12 1.93 -27.89 1.71
N ARG A 13 1.84 -28.46 2.93
CA ARG A 13 1.00 -27.95 4.00
C ARG A 13 1.44 -26.57 4.50
N PHE A 14 2.73 -26.37 4.75
CA PHE A 14 3.22 -25.07 5.24
C PHE A 14 3.10 -23.96 4.21
N THR A 15 3.38 -24.24 2.93
CA THR A 15 3.26 -23.23 1.88
C THR A 15 1.81 -22.86 1.60
N TYR A 16 0.87 -23.81 1.65
CA TYR A 16 -0.56 -23.53 1.56
C TYR A 16 -1.05 -22.62 2.70
N VAL A 17 -0.73 -22.98 3.95
CA VAL A 17 -1.11 -22.18 5.12
C VAL A 17 -0.43 -20.81 5.10
N LEU A 18 0.85 -20.74 4.72
CA LEU A 18 1.60 -19.48 4.61
C LEU A 18 1.01 -18.57 3.52
N SER A 19 0.61 -19.14 2.38
CA SER A 19 -0.02 -18.39 1.29
C SER A 19 -1.36 -17.81 1.73
N ALA A 20 -2.20 -18.62 2.39
CA ALA A 20 -3.49 -18.17 2.91
C ALA A 20 -3.33 -17.10 4.01
N ALA A 21 -2.34 -17.28 4.90
CA ALA A 21 -2.01 -16.30 5.93
C ALA A 21 -1.42 -15.00 5.35
N PHE A 22 -0.68 -15.06 4.24
CA PHE A 22 -0.14 -13.86 3.60
C PHE A 22 -1.25 -13.04 2.94
N ASP A 23 -2.19 -13.68 2.24
CA ASP A 23 -3.30 -12.98 1.58
C ASP A 23 -4.25 -12.31 2.61
N SER A 24 -4.69 -13.06 3.62
CA SER A 24 -5.47 -12.50 4.73
C SER A 24 -4.67 -11.52 5.60
N GLY A 25 -3.37 -11.75 5.75
CA GLY A 25 -2.46 -10.87 6.49
C GLY A 25 -2.27 -9.52 5.83
N VAL A 26 -2.24 -9.45 4.49
CA VAL A 26 -2.19 -8.16 3.75
C VAL A 26 -3.45 -7.34 4.04
N ALA A 27 -4.63 -7.97 4.02
CA ALA A 27 -5.88 -7.27 4.37
C ALA A 27 -5.85 -6.69 5.79
N PHE A 28 -5.33 -7.45 6.76
CA PHE A 28 -5.15 -6.97 8.12
C PHE A 28 -4.13 -5.81 8.22
N MET A 29 -3.02 -5.88 7.49
CA MET A 29 -2.02 -4.82 7.47
C MET A 29 -2.56 -3.52 6.85
N VAL A 30 -3.44 -3.62 5.84
CA VAL A 30 -4.14 -2.45 5.27
C VAL A 30 -5.07 -1.82 6.30
N LEU A 31 -5.86 -2.62 7.03
CA LEU A 31 -6.72 -2.12 8.10
C LEU A 31 -5.89 -1.43 9.20
N LEU A 32 -4.82 -2.06 9.66
CA LEU A 32 -3.91 -1.45 10.64
C LEU A 32 -3.32 -0.12 10.15
N ALA A 33 -2.86 -0.07 8.90
CA ALA A 33 -2.35 1.16 8.30
C ALA A 33 -3.42 2.26 8.27
N PHE A 34 -4.65 1.93 7.88
CA PHE A 34 -5.77 2.86 7.90
C PHE A 34 -6.05 3.39 9.31
N LEU A 35 -6.07 2.52 10.33
CA LEU A 35 -6.28 2.93 11.72
C LEU A 35 -5.15 3.84 12.24
N ILE A 36 -3.90 3.58 11.85
CA ILE A 36 -2.74 4.35 12.31
C ILE A 36 -2.67 5.73 11.62
N PHE A 37 -2.94 5.79 10.32
CA PHE A 37 -2.73 6.98 9.50
C PHE A 37 -3.99 7.84 9.31
N ASP A 38 -5.18 7.23 9.19
CA ASP A 38 -6.41 7.96 8.85
C ASP A 38 -7.21 8.39 10.08
N LEU A 39 -7.32 7.52 11.10
CA LEU A 39 -8.09 7.85 12.31
C LEU A 39 -7.44 8.91 13.19
N ARG A 40 -6.11 9.01 13.16
CA ARG A 40 -5.41 10.13 13.79
C ARG A 40 -5.19 11.12 12.67
N THR A 41 -5.84 12.29 12.72
CA THR A 41 -5.72 13.45 11.80
C THR A 41 -4.30 14.02 11.73
N LYS A 42 -3.29 13.15 11.61
CA LYS A 42 -1.89 13.44 11.44
C LYS A 42 -1.68 13.48 9.93
N LYS A 43 -1.03 14.54 9.45
CA LYS A 43 -0.61 14.60 8.04
C LYS A 43 0.15 13.32 7.72
N MET A 44 -0.32 12.61 6.70
CA MET A 44 0.30 11.40 6.16
C MET A 44 1.81 11.63 5.99
N VAL A 45 2.62 10.67 6.44
CA VAL A 45 4.08 10.74 6.34
C VAL A 45 4.46 10.88 4.86
N GLN A 46 5.41 11.78 4.55
CA GLN A 46 5.96 11.91 3.21
C GLN A 46 6.74 10.64 2.86
N TRP A 47 6.05 9.67 2.24
CA TRP A 47 6.61 8.40 1.76
C TRP A 47 6.70 8.43 0.23
N TRP A 48 7.43 7.49 -0.36
CA TRP A 48 7.41 7.17 -1.78
C TRP A 48 5.98 7.15 -2.36
N GLY A 49 5.69 8.05 -3.31
CA GLY A 49 4.36 8.23 -3.92
C GLY A 49 3.43 9.25 -3.26
N THR A 50 3.76 9.76 -2.06
CA THR A 50 2.92 10.76 -1.34
C THR A 50 3.30 12.22 -1.67
N ASN A 51 4.47 12.41 -2.30
CA ASN A 51 4.89 13.73 -2.76
C ASN A 51 4.03 14.14 -3.96
N LYS A 52 3.30 15.26 -3.80
CA LYS A 52 2.42 15.85 -4.83
C LYS A 52 3.17 16.46 -6.04
N ALA A 53 4.46 16.22 -6.19
CA ALA A 53 5.26 16.77 -7.29
C ALA A 53 6.04 15.65 -7.98
N HIS A 54 5.36 14.89 -8.83
CA HIS A 54 5.99 13.92 -9.73
C HIS A 54 6.51 14.55 -11.03
N CYS A 55 6.52 15.89 -11.14
CA CYS A 55 7.13 16.59 -12.25
C CYS A 55 7.94 17.80 -11.75
N PRO A 56 9.28 17.74 -11.79
CA PRO A 56 10.11 18.95 -11.62
C PRO A 56 9.99 19.93 -12.82
N LEU A 57 9.16 19.63 -13.83
CA LEU A 57 8.97 20.43 -15.05
C LEU A 57 7.66 21.24 -15.11
N GLU A 58 6.70 21.04 -14.21
CA GLU A 58 5.46 21.82 -14.21
C GLU A 58 5.63 23.08 -13.33
N LYS A 59 6.33 24.07 -13.88
CA LYS A 59 6.39 25.43 -13.31
C LYS A 59 5.07 26.20 -13.51
N MET A 60 4.10 25.59 -14.18
CA MET A 60 2.82 26.19 -14.57
C MET A 60 1.70 25.15 -14.37
N PRO A 61 0.58 25.50 -13.72
CA PRO A 61 -0.57 24.61 -13.65
C PRO A 61 -1.18 24.47 -15.05
N LEU A 62 -1.39 23.23 -15.52
CA LEU A 62 -2.08 22.93 -16.78
C LEU A 62 -3.56 23.35 -16.79
N ILE A 63 -4.09 23.73 -15.63
CA ILE A 63 -5.43 24.29 -15.48
C ILE A 63 -5.31 25.53 -14.58
N PRO A 64 -5.36 26.77 -15.11
CA PRO A 64 -5.55 27.93 -14.26
C PRO A 64 -6.91 27.78 -13.56
N ALA A 65 -6.94 27.99 -12.24
CA ALA A 65 -8.17 28.08 -11.49
C ALA A 65 -8.95 29.31 -11.99
N THR A 66 -9.74 29.14 -13.03
CA THR A 66 -10.72 30.16 -13.43
C THR A 66 -11.71 30.27 -12.27
N PRO A 67 -11.90 31.44 -11.66
CA PRO A 67 -13.04 31.62 -10.77
C PRO A 67 -14.30 31.33 -11.58
N LEU A 68 -15.10 30.37 -11.09
CA LEU A 68 -16.48 30.20 -11.52
C LEU A 68 -17.13 31.60 -11.55
N PRO A 69 -17.80 32.00 -12.65
CA PRO A 69 -18.50 33.27 -12.67
C PRO A 69 -19.50 33.27 -11.50
N ALA A 70 -19.36 34.27 -10.63
CA ALA A 70 -20.39 34.59 -9.66
C ALA A 70 -21.51 35.34 -10.39
N ALA A 71 -22.74 34.90 -10.13
CA ALA A 71 -24.03 35.40 -10.64
C ALA A 71 -24.45 34.91 -12.03
#